data_AF-A0A3D5BX77-F1
#
_entry.id   AF-A0A3D5BX77-F1
#
_cell.length_a   1.000
_cell.length_b   1.000
_cell.length_c   1.000
_cell.angle_alpha   90.00
_cell.angle_beta   90.00
_cell.angle_gamma   90.00
#
_symmetry.space_group_name_H-M   'P 1'
#
loop_
_entity.id
_entity.type
_entity.pdbx_description
1 polymer ?
#
loop_
_entity_poly.entity_id
_entity_poly.type
_entity_poly.pdbx_seq_one_letter_code
_entity_poly.pdbx_strand_id
1 'polypeptide(L)' 'MSATTSPTPAGLGFNFDNTYASLPGHFFERIHPVPVAAPRLIVLNRALSDSLGLDTEALDSAVGA' A
#
# COMPACT_ATOMS: atom_id res chain seq x y z
N MET A 1 19.54 -14.37 24.14
CA MET A 1 19.83 -13.95 22.76
C MET A 1 18.69 -13.07 22.32
N SER A 2 18.88 -11.75 22.48
CA SER A 2 17.83 -10.75 22.36
C SER A 2 17.46 -10.56 20.88
N ALA A 3 16.19 -10.77 20.56
CA ALA A 3 15.63 -10.40 19.28
C ALA A 3 15.67 -8.87 19.17
N THR A 4 16.49 -8.36 18.26
CA THR A 4 16.45 -6.97 17.82
C THR A 4 15.19 -6.81 16.97
N THR A 5 14.08 -6.39 17.58
CA THR A 5 12.97 -5.81 16.83
C THR A 5 13.43 -4.44 16.35
N SER A 6 13.86 -4.37 15.09
CA SER A 6 14.08 -3.10 14.42
C SER A 6 12.75 -2.33 14.40
N PRO A 7 12.75 -1.01 14.67
CA PRO A 7 11.56 -0.20 14.46
C PRO A 7 11.25 -0.22 12.95
N THR A 8 10.07 -0.74 12.60
CA THR A 8 9.57 -0.67 11.23
C THR A 8 9.41 0.82 10.89
N PRO A 9 9.93 1.31 9.75
CA PRO A 9 9.74 2.71 9.37
C PRO A 9 8.24 3.00 9.26
N ALA A 10 7.83 4.19 9.71
CA ALA A 10 6.44 4.67 9.74
C ALA A 10 5.83 4.83 8.34
N GLY A 11 5.52 3.71 7.68
CA GLY A 11 4.76 3.62 6.44
C GLY A 11 3.36 3.05 6.70
N LEU A 12 2.46 3.17 5.72
CA LEU A 12 1.04 2.76 5.80
C LEU A 12 0.81 1.23 5.94
N GLY A 13 1.86 0.44 6.22
CA GLY A 13 1.79 -1.03 6.38
C GLY A 13 1.96 -1.84 5.09
N PHE A 14 2.17 -1.21 3.93
CA PHE A 14 2.37 -1.93 2.67
C PHE A 14 3.74 -2.61 2.60
N ASN A 15 3.73 -3.92 2.35
CA ASN A 15 4.93 -4.75 2.14
C ASN A 15 4.89 -5.40 0.74
N PHE A 16 4.99 -4.58 -0.31
CA PHE A 16 4.86 -5.08 -1.69
C PHE A 16 5.99 -6.04 -2.07
N ASP A 17 5.62 -7.22 -2.54
CA ASP A 17 6.48 -8.15 -3.28
C ASP A 17 5.90 -8.34 -4.69
N ASN A 18 6.42 -7.56 -5.65
CA ASN A 18 5.87 -7.45 -7.00
C ASN A 18 6.34 -8.60 -7.92
N THR A 19 6.14 -9.85 -7.50
CA THR A 19 6.59 -11.05 -8.24
C THR A 19 6.05 -11.13 -9.67
N TYR A 20 4.85 -10.59 -9.94
CA TYR A 20 4.28 -10.52 -11.28
C TYR A 20 5.10 -9.65 -12.24
N ALA A 21 5.75 -8.59 -11.74
CA ALA A 21 6.62 -7.73 -12.53
C ALA A 21 7.96 -8.40 -12.90
N SER A 22 8.29 -9.53 -12.27
CA SER A 22 9.49 -10.34 -12.58
C SER A 22 9.26 -11.31 -13.75
N LEU A 23 8.01 -11.43 -14.23
CA LEU A 23 7.71 -12.24 -15.41
C LEU A 23 8.32 -11.62 -16.68
N PRO A 24 8.46 -12.39 -17.77
CA PRO A 24 8.85 -11.83 -19.06
C PRO A 24 7.94 -10.68 -19.51
N GLY A 25 8.52 -9.66 -20.15
CA GLY A 25 7.83 -8.41 -20.51
C GLY A 25 6.70 -8.51 -21.53
N HIS A 26 6.37 -9.71 -22.03
CA HIS A 26 5.16 -9.95 -22.83
C HIS A 26 3.93 -10.34 -21.99
N PHE A 27 4.12 -10.55 -20.67
CA PHE A 27 3.02 -10.84 -19.74
C PHE A 27 2.39 -9.59 -19.14
N PHE A 28 3.07 -8.44 -19.21
CA PHE A 28 2.59 -7.18 -18.65
C PHE A 28 3.10 -5.98 -19.42
N GLU A 29 2.42 -4.85 -19.24
CA GLU A 29 2.85 -3.54 -19.70
C GLU A 29 3.03 -2.60 -18.50
N ARG A 30 4.02 -1.71 -18.57
CA ARG A 30 4.25 -0.70 -17.53
C ARG A 30 3.47 0.56 -17.88
N ILE A 31 2.40 0.83 -17.14
CA ILE A 31 1.52 1.98 -17.37
C ILE A 31 1.45 2.82 -16.10
N HIS A 32 1.59 4.14 -16.25
CA HIS A 32 1.33 5.09 -15.17
C HIS A 32 -0.18 5.35 -15.04
N PRO A 33 -0.72 5.44 -13.81
CA PRO A 33 -2.10 5.85 -13.60
C PRO A 33 -2.37 7.22 -14.22
N VAL A 34 -3.55 7.39 -14.83
CA VAL A 34 -3.99 8.68 -15.37
C VAL A 34 -4.46 9.56 -14.21
N PRO A 35 -3.91 10.76 -14.00
CA PRO A 35 -4.30 11.64 -12.91
C PRO A 35 -5.72 12.20 -13.12
N VAL A 36 -6.43 12.43 -12.02
CA VAL A 36 -7.75 13.08 -12.00
C VAL A 36 -7.65 14.46 -11.35
N ALA A 37 -8.56 15.37 -11.69
CA ALA A 37 -8.45 16.78 -11.30
C ALA A 37 -8.57 17.03 -9.78
N ALA A 38 -9.31 16.20 -9.05
CA ALA A 38 -9.55 16.37 -7.61
C ALA A 38 -9.76 15.00 -6.92
N PRO A 39 -8.69 14.21 -6.73
CA PRO A 39 -8.79 12.94 -6.02
C PRO A 39 -9.15 13.19 -4.54
N ARG A 40 -10.03 12.35 -4.00
CA ARG A 40 -10.37 12.32 -2.57
C ARG A 40 -10.90 10.95 -2.17
N LEU A 41 -10.61 10.53 -0.94
CA LEU A 41 -11.20 9.34 -0.34
C LEU A 41 -12.70 9.56 -0.08
N ILE A 42 -13.53 8.55 -0.41
CA ILE A 42 -14.99 8.59 -0.18
C ILE A 42 -15.40 7.53 0.84
N VAL A 43 -14.86 6.31 0.71
CA VAL A 43 -15.07 5.19 1.64
C VAL A 43 -13.78 4.37 1.72
N LEU A 44 -13.40 3.99 2.93
CA LEU A 44 -12.32 3.03 3.20
C LEU A 44 -12.88 1.74 3.79
N ASN A 45 -12.45 0.59 3.27
CA ASN A 45 -12.81 -0.71 3.83
C ASN A 45 -11.90 -1.06 5.01
N ARG A 46 -12.30 -0.60 6.21
CA ARG A 46 -11.53 -0.79 7.45
C ARG A 46 -11.26 -2.26 7.78
N ALA A 47 -12.28 -3.11 7.68
CA ALA A 47 -12.15 -4.54 7.96
C ALA A 47 -11.10 -5.22 7.05
N LEU A 48 -11.06 -4.83 5.77
CA LEU A 48 -10.05 -5.34 4.85
C LEU A 48 -8.66 -4.78 5.19
N SER A 49 -8.54 -3.48 5.46
CA SER A 49 -7.27 -2.86 5.87
C SER A 49 -6.64 -3.55 7.07
N ASP A 50 -7.45 -3.82 8.12
CA ASP A 50 -7.00 -4.53 9.32
C ASP A 50 -6.53 -5.95 8.97
N SER A 51 -7.28 -6.67 8.13
CA SER A 51 -6.93 -8.03 7.70
C SER A 51 -5.63 -8.10 6.88
N LEU A 52 -5.28 -7.01 6.18
CA LEU A 52 -4.06 -6.87 5.40
C LEU A 52 -2.88 -6.38 6.25
N GLY A 53 -3.10 -6.04 7.52
CA GLY A 53 -2.08 -5.48 8.42
C GLY A 53 -1.68 -4.05 8.06
N LEU A 54 -2.59 -3.28 7.43
CA LEU A 54 -2.36 -1.89 7.09
C LEU A 54 -2.69 -0.97 8.28
N ASP A 55 -2.10 0.22 8.29
CA ASP A 55 -2.46 1.25 9.26
C ASP A 55 -3.76 1.94 8.81
N THR A 56 -4.89 1.40 9.28
CA THR A 56 -6.24 1.87 8.92
C THR A 56 -6.45 3.35 9.26
N GLU A 57 -5.92 3.83 10.39
CA GLU A 57 -6.08 5.23 10.81
C GLU A 57 -5.22 6.16 9.97
N ALA A 58 -3.99 5.76 9.64
CA ALA A 58 -3.15 6.55 8.75
C ALA A 58 -3.72 6.59 7.31
N LEU A 59 -4.35 5.50 6.85
CA LEU A 59 -5.02 5.43 5.54
C LEU A 59 -6.26 6.32 5.44
N ASP A 60 -6.99 6.52 6.55
CA ASP A 60 -8.17 7.40 6.60
C ASP A 60 -7.82 8.88 6.86
N SER A 61 -6.51 9.18 6.98
CA SER A 61 -6.00 10.54 7.15
C SER A 61 -5.61 11.18 5.82
N ALA A 62 -5.30 12.49 5.84
CA ALA A 62 -4.77 13.21 4.68
C ALA A 62 -3.42 12.69 4.17
N VAL A 63 -2.75 11.79 4.90
CA VAL A 63 -1.53 11.11 4.42
C VAL A 63 -1.87 9.98 3.45
N GLY A 64 -3.00 9.28 3.66
CA GLY A 64 -3.46 8.18 2.82
C GLY A 64 -4.52 8.55 1.77
N ALA A 65 -5.13 9.74 1.89
CA ALA A 65 -6.28 10.19 1.11
C ALA A 65 -5.97 11.32 0.10
#